data_AF-A0A669B6U4-F1
#
_entry.id   AF-A0A669B6U4-F1
#
_cell.length_a   1.000
_cell.length_b   1.000
_cell.length_c   1.000
_cell.angle_alpha   90.00
_cell.angle_beta   90.00
_cell.angle_gamma   90.00
#
_symmetry.space_group_name_H-M   'P 1'
#
loop_
_entity.id
_entity.type
_entity.pdbx_description
1 polymer ?
#
loop_
_entity_poly.entity_id
_entity_poly.type
_entity_poly.pdbx_seq_one_letter_code
_entity_poly.pdbx_strand_id
1 'polypeptide(L)'
;MLHYGKVACILDSRQMKEKRALEKAIVAYRQKYQQPEDRQEYDLNDPGRVKKIEQNDAQMMPPGLVGEDPESKVRLQNQREQLREWLTQQQTEQAVERHRQQLEEQRYDQSRVEMDNRVVQLQSLEIERRKAAAIATKDFNRSMKYQIEEKRVKKKKLYLHSNSMDHFKGSPYKAFYLLMCVLSVHVKRKELEKKQEEEWHDRVRLNSARTTLLIERQQARMNRQLRRDLDSANAHKIVFIKFNTVYIVSLFLTMFHF
;
A
#
# COMPACT_ATOMS: atom_id res chain seq x y z
N MET A 1 -128.03 -47.31 -26.88
CA MET A 1 -126.57 -47.57 -26.86
C MET A 1 -125.74 -46.54 -27.65
N LEU A 2 -126.28 -45.84 -28.67
CA LEU A 2 -125.53 -44.85 -29.48
C LEU A 2 -125.11 -43.53 -28.77
N HIS A 3 -125.69 -43.23 -27.61
CA HIS A 3 -125.40 -41.99 -26.86
C HIS A 3 -124.05 -42.05 -26.12
N TYR A 4 -123.71 -43.20 -25.54
CA TYR A 4 -122.48 -43.38 -24.73
C TYR A 4 -121.19 -43.29 -25.57
N GLY A 5 -121.20 -43.73 -26.83
CA GLY A 5 -120.03 -43.67 -27.71
C GLY A 5 -119.64 -42.24 -28.13
N LYS A 6 -120.63 -41.34 -28.33
CA LYS A 6 -120.37 -39.93 -28.64
C LYS A 6 -119.78 -39.19 -27.43
N VAL A 7 -120.28 -39.47 -26.22
CA VAL A 7 -119.75 -38.90 -24.98
C VAL A 7 -118.30 -39.33 -24.74
N ALA A 8 -117.97 -40.61 -24.96
CA ALA A 8 -116.60 -41.11 -24.85
C ALA A 8 -115.64 -40.42 -25.83
N CYS A 9 -116.05 -40.20 -27.09
CA CYS A 9 -115.23 -39.52 -28.10
C CYS A 9 -114.96 -38.04 -27.76
N ILE A 10 -115.94 -37.34 -27.18
CA ILE A 10 -115.78 -35.95 -26.73
C ILE A 10 -114.82 -35.88 -25.53
N LEU A 11 -114.94 -36.80 -24.59
CA LEU A 11 -114.04 -36.88 -23.42
C LEU A 11 -112.60 -37.19 -23.85
N ASP A 12 -112.41 -38.13 -24.77
CA ASP A 12 -111.08 -38.46 -25.31
C ASP A 12 -110.48 -37.27 -26.09
N SER A 13 -111.27 -36.60 -26.92
CA SER A 13 -110.84 -35.38 -27.63
C SER A 13 -110.43 -34.25 -26.68
N ARG A 14 -111.11 -34.12 -25.53
CA ARG A 14 -110.78 -33.16 -24.48
C ARG A 14 -109.49 -33.54 -23.78
N GLN A 15 -109.34 -34.82 -23.41
CA GLN A 15 -108.12 -35.34 -22.80
C GLN A 15 -106.90 -35.17 -23.72
N MET A 16 -107.05 -35.40 -25.02
CA MET A 16 -105.99 -35.18 -26.00
C MET A 16 -105.60 -33.70 -26.13
N LYS A 17 -106.56 -32.78 -26.02
CA LYS A 17 -106.28 -31.33 -26.00
C LYS A 17 -105.54 -30.91 -24.73
N GLU A 18 -105.96 -31.43 -23.58
CA GLU A 18 -105.30 -31.17 -22.29
C GLU A 18 -103.87 -31.74 -22.27
N LYS A 19 -103.67 -32.96 -22.79
CA LYS A 19 -102.34 -33.56 -22.96
C LYS A 19 -101.43 -32.69 -23.85
N ARG A 20 -101.93 -32.24 -25.00
CA ARG A 20 -101.18 -31.33 -25.89
C ARG A 20 -100.88 -29.99 -25.23
N ALA A 21 -101.81 -29.45 -24.44
CA ALA A 21 -101.60 -28.19 -23.72
C ALA A 21 -100.52 -28.34 -22.64
N LEU A 22 -100.54 -29.45 -21.91
CA LEU A 22 -99.52 -29.78 -20.91
C LEU A 22 -98.14 -29.98 -21.56
N GLU A 23 -98.05 -30.73 -22.66
CA GLU A 23 -96.80 -30.92 -23.41
C GLU A 23 -96.23 -29.58 -23.89
N LYS A 24 -97.08 -28.68 -24.42
CA LYS A 24 -96.67 -27.33 -24.81
C LYS A 24 -96.15 -26.51 -23.62
N ALA A 25 -96.81 -26.59 -22.47
CA ALA A 25 -96.38 -25.89 -21.26
C ALA A 25 -95.02 -26.44 -20.75
N ILE A 26 -94.81 -27.76 -20.80
CA ILE A 26 -93.53 -28.39 -20.45
C ILE A 26 -92.43 -27.89 -21.39
N VAL A 27 -92.65 -27.90 -22.71
CA VAL A 27 -91.66 -27.42 -23.67
C VAL A 27 -91.32 -25.94 -23.43
N ALA A 28 -92.34 -25.09 -23.20
CA ALA A 28 -92.13 -23.68 -22.89
C ALA A 28 -91.32 -23.49 -21.59
N TYR A 29 -91.57 -24.30 -20.56
CA TYR A 29 -90.81 -24.27 -19.31
C TYR A 29 -89.35 -24.68 -19.53
N ARG A 30 -89.09 -25.77 -20.26
CA ARG A 30 -87.73 -26.22 -20.57
C ARG A 30 -86.94 -25.17 -21.35
N GLN A 31 -87.58 -24.56 -22.35
CA GLN A 31 -86.98 -23.47 -23.12
C GLN A 31 -86.72 -22.20 -22.30
N LYS A 32 -87.41 -21.99 -21.18
CA LYS A 32 -87.19 -20.79 -20.37
C LYS A 32 -86.17 -21.00 -19.25
N TYR A 33 -86.09 -22.20 -18.67
CA TYR A 33 -85.36 -22.44 -17.42
C TYR A 33 -84.36 -23.60 -17.47
N GLN A 34 -84.27 -24.35 -18.58
CA GLN A 34 -83.35 -25.48 -18.73
C GLN A 34 -82.42 -25.30 -19.93
N GLN A 35 -82.09 -24.04 -20.23
CA GLN A 35 -81.16 -23.73 -21.30
C GLN A 35 -79.74 -24.20 -20.92
N PRO A 36 -78.95 -24.70 -21.89
CA PRO A 36 -77.57 -25.13 -21.64
C PRO A 36 -76.70 -24.05 -21.00
N GLU A 37 -76.93 -22.79 -21.34
CA GLU A 37 -76.16 -21.62 -20.92
C GLU A 37 -76.36 -21.31 -19.43
N ASP A 38 -77.53 -21.59 -18.87
CA ASP A 38 -77.88 -21.30 -17.47
C ASP A 38 -77.41 -22.40 -16.50
N ARG A 39 -76.69 -23.42 -17.00
CA ARG A 39 -76.15 -24.49 -16.17
C ARG A 39 -74.98 -23.96 -15.34
N GLN A 40 -74.91 -24.39 -14.09
CA GLN A 40 -73.82 -24.02 -13.17
C GLN A 40 -72.43 -24.36 -13.72
N GLU A 41 -72.32 -25.43 -14.53
CA GLU A 41 -71.07 -25.91 -15.14
C GLU A 41 -70.88 -25.42 -16.58
N TYR A 42 -71.68 -24.46 -17.05
CA TYR A 42 -71.55 -23.95 -18.42
C TYR A 42 -70.22 -23.23 -18.63
N ASP A 43 -69.67 -22.59 -17.60
CA ASP A 43 -68.33 -21.99 -17.59
C ASP A 43 -67.21 -23.02 -17.86
N LEU A 44 -67.38 -24.25 -17.38
CA LEU A 44 -66.48 -25.37 -17.64
C LEU A 44 -66.70 -26.00 -19.01
N ASN A 45 -67.95 -26.02 -19.49
CA ASN A 45 -68.38 -26.65 -20.74
C ASN A 45 -68.55 -25.67 -21.92
N ASP A 46 -68.18 -24.40 -21.77
CA ASP A 46 -68.29 -23.38 -22.82
C ASP A 46 -67.37 -23.76 -24.00
N PRO A 47 -67.91 -24.02 -25.20
CA PRO A 47 -67.11 -24.33 -26.39
C PRO A 47 -66.18 -23.18 -26.82
N GLY A 48 -66.41 -21.96 -26.32
CA GLY A 48 -65.58 -20.77 -26.53
C GLY A 48 -64.51 -20.53 -25.47
N ARG A 49 -64.46 -21.33 -24.39
CA ARG A 49 -63.60 -21.10 -23.21
C ARG A 49 -62.13 -20.87 -23.56
N VAL A 50 -61.57 -21.68 -24.45
CA VAL A 50 -60.14 -21.63 -24.83
C VAL A 50 -59.77 -20.33 -25.56
N LYS A 51 -60.72 -19.69 -26.26
CA LYS A 51 -60.48 -18.45 -27.00
C LYS A 51 -60.56 -17.18 -26.13
N LYS A 52 -61.16 -17.29 -24.93
CA LYS A 52 -61.34 -16.19 -23.97
C LYS A 52 -60.16 -16.06 -22.99
N ILE A 53 -59.22 -17.00 -22.99
CA ILE A 53 -58.03 -16.94 -22.15
C ILE A 53 -57.04 -15.98 -22.82
N GLU A 54 -56.83 -14.82 -22.21
CA GLU A 54 -55.80 -13.87 -22.67
C GLU A 54 -54.40 -14.41 -22.33
N GLN A 55 -53.42 -14.16 -23.21
CA GLN A 55 -52.04 -14.63 -23.03
C GLN A 55 -51.39 -14.08 -21.75
N ASN A 56 -51.85 -12.93 -21.25
CA ASN A 56 -51.37 -12.34 -20.00
C ASN A 56 -51.80 -13.13 -18.75
N ASP A 57 -52.94 -13.82 -18.78
CA ASP A 57 -53.41 -14.64 -17.65
C ASP A 57 -52.64 -15.97 -17.53
N ALA A 58 -51.99 -16.40 -18.61
CA ALA A 58 -51.10 -17.56 -18.62
C ALA A 58 -49.72 -17.28 -17.99
N GLN A 59 -49.41 -16.01 -17.69
CA GLN A 59 -48.12 -15.57 -17.13
C GLN A 59 -48.18 -15.39 -15.60
N MET A 60 -49.10 -16.07 -14.91
CA MET A 60 -49.03 -16.22 -13.46
C MET A 60 -48.20 -17.48 -13.15
N MET A 61 -46.91 -17.31 -12.83
CA MET A 61 -46.08 -18.43 -12.36
C MET A 61 -46.70 -19.03 -11.09
N PRO A 62 -46.78 -20.37 -10.98
CA PRO A 62 -47.24 -21.02 -9.76
C PRO A 62 -46.35 -20.67 -8.57
N PRO A 63 -46.91 -20.49 -7.35
CA PRO A 63 -46.11 -20.32 -6.14
C PRO A 63 -45.15 -21.51 -5.96
N GLY A 64 -43.85 -21.25 -5.86
CA GLY A 64 -42.82 -22.27 -5.62
C GLY A 64 -41.91 -22.60 -6.82
N LEU A 65 -42.16 -22.02 -8.01
CA LEU A 65 -41.26 -22.12 -9.17
C LEU A 65 -40.51 -20.80 -9.35
N VAL A 66 -39.56 -20.50 -8.46
CA VAL A 66 -38.69 -19.30 -8.50
C VAL A 66 -37.43 -19.54 -9.34
N GLY A 67 -37.31 -20.71 -9.97
CA GLY A 67 -36.05 -21.18 -10.57
C GLY A 67 -35.71 -20.58 -11.93
N GLU A 68 -36.67 -20.07 -12.69
CA GLU A 68 -36.41 -19.46 -13.99
C GLU A 68 -36.07 -17.98 -13.81
N ASP A 69 -34.82 -17.61 -14.12
CA ASP A 69 -34.31 -16.24 -14.13
C ASP A 69 -34.29 -15.70 -15.57
N PRO A 70 -35.28 -14.88 -15.98
CA PRO A 70 -35.31 -14.27 -17.31
C PRO A 70 -34.07 -13.40 -17.57
N GLU A 71 -33.46 -12.84 -16.51
CA GLU A 71 -32.33 -11.92 -16.56
C GLU A 71 -30.97 -12.62 -16.38
N SER A 72 -30.93 -13.95 -16.45
CA SER A 72 -29.70 -14.75 -16.28
C SER A 72 -28.55 -14.27 -17.19
N LYS A 73 -28.86 -13.86 -18.42
CA LYS A 73 -27.86 -13.35 -19.38
C LYS A 73 -27.30 -11.99 -18.95
N VAL A 74 -28.15 -11.09 -18.48
CA VAL A 74 -27.75 -9.75 -17.99
C VAL A 74 -26.91 -9.89 -16.72
N ARG A 75 -27.34 -10.77 -15.80
CA ARG A 75 -26.57 -11.11 -14.59
C ARG A 75 -25.16 -11.59 -14.94
N LEU A 76 -25.04 -12.51 -15.90
CA LEU A 76 -23.75 -13.05 -16.33
C LEU A 76 -22.87 -11.97 -16.98
N GLN A 77 -23.45 -11.08 -17.78
CA GLN A 77 -22.71 -9.96 -18.37
C GLN A 77 -22.14 -9.04 -17.29
N ASN A 78 -22.96 -8.63 -16.32
CA ASN A 78 -22.53 -7.78 -15.21
C ASN A 78 -21.41 -8.43 -14.38
N GLN A 79 -21.53 -9.73 -14.09
CA GLN A 79 -20.46 -10.48 -13.39
C GLN A 79 -19.17 -10.51 -14.20
N ARG A 80 -19.26 -10.68 -15.53
CA ARG A 80 -18.09 -10.69 -16.41
C ARG A 80 -17.42 -9.33 -16.48
N GLU A 81 -18.21 -8.25 -16.48
CA GLU A 81 -17.69 -6.88 -16.43
C GLU A 81 -17.01 -6.58 -15.09
N GLN A 82 -17.62 -6.95 -13.97
CA GLN A 82 -17.00 -6.83 -12.65
C GLN A 82 -15.65 -7.55 -12.56
N LEU A 83 -15.60 -8.80 -13.04
CA LEU A 83 -14.36 -9.57 -13.09
C LEU A 83 -13.29 -8.92 -13.98
N ARG A 84 -13.71 -8.38 -15.14
CA ARG A 84 -12.80 -7.69 -16.05
C ARG A 84 -12.22 -6.43 -15.41
N GLU A 85 -13.05 -5.63 -14.74
CA GLU A 85 -12.62 -4.41 -14.07
C GLU A 85 -11.64 -4.72 -12.93
N TRP A 86 -11.95 -5.72 -12.09
CA TRP A 86 -11.06 -6.15 -11.01
C TRP A 86 -9.71 -6.65 -11.53
N LEU A 87 -9.70 -7.48 -12.57
CA LEU A 87 -8.46 -7.96 -13.17
C LEU A 87 -7.64 -6.81 -13.76
N THR A 88 -8.31 -5.85 -14.40
CA THR A 88 -7.65 -4.67 -14.97
C THR A 88 -7.02 -3.83 -13.86
N GLN A 89 -7.75 -3.57 -12.77
CA GLN A 89 -7.24 -2.85 -11.61
C GLN A 89 -6.00 -3.55 -11.03
N GLN A 90 -6.09 -4.86 -10.78
CA GLN A 90 -4.97 -5.63 -10.23
C GLN A 90 -3.72 -5.57 -11.14
N GLN A 91 -3.90 -5.68 -12.46
CA GLN A 91 -2.80 -5.55 -13.42
C GLN A 91 -2.19 -4.15 -13.39
N THR A 92 -3.01 -3.11 -13.33
CA THR A 92 -2.52 -1.72 -13.26
C THR A 92 -1.75 -1.46 -11.96
N GLU A 93 -2.25 -1.90 -10.81
CA GLU A 93 -1.57 -1.77 -9.52
C GLU A 93 -0.23 -2.50 -9.54
N GLN A 94 -0.19 -3.72 -10.08
CA GLN A 94 1.07 -4.47 -10.20
C GLN A 94 2.04 -3.79 -11.18
N ALA A 95 1.56 -3.20 -12.27
CA ALA A 95 2.40 -2.46 -13.21
C ALA A 95 2.99 -1.19 -12.58
N VAL A 96 2.18 -0.44 -11.82
CA VAL A 96 2.61 0.74 -11.06
C VAL A 96 3.65 0.36 -10.02
N GLU A 97 3.43 -0.73 -9.27
CA GLU A 97 4.37 -1.19 -8.26
C GLU A 97 5.71 -1.61 -8.88
N ARG A 98 5.69 -2.36 -9.99
CA ARG A 98 6.92 -2.71 -10.73
C ARG A 98 7.66 -1.47 -11.23
N HIS A 99 6.94 -0.48 -11.74
CA HIS A 99 7.55 0.78 -12.18
C HIS A 99 8.17 1.54 -11.00
N ARG A 100 7.50 1.56 -9.84
CA ARG A 100 8.05 2.16 -8.61
C ARG A 100 9.36 1.50 -8.21
N GLN A 101 9.39 0.16 -8.18
CA GLN A 101 10.59 -0.61 -7.85
C GLN A 101 11.75 -0.31 -8.82
N GLN A 102 11.48 -0.25 -10.12
CA GLN A 102 12.49 0.12 -11.12
C GLN A 102 13.06 1.53 -10.87
N LEU A 103 12.21 2.49 -10.51
CA LEU A 103 12.66 3.85 -10.23
C LEU A 103 13.51 3.91 -8.95
N GLU A 104 13.15 3.13 -7.92
CA GLU A 104 13.93 3.01 -6.69
C GLU A 104 15.30 2.35 -6.93
N GLU A 105 15.35 1.31 -7.74
CA GLU A 105 16.59 0.64 -8.15
C GLU A 105 17.50 1.59 -8.93
N GLN A 106 16.96 2.34 -9.89
CA GLN A 106 17.71 3.36 -10.62
C GLN A 106 18.28 4.44 -9.69
N ARG A 107 17.50 4.90 -8.71
CA ARG A 107 17.97 5.87 -7.70
C ARG A 107 19.09 5.30 -6.85
N TYR A 108 18.99 4.02 -6.48
CA TYR A 108 20.03 3.34 -5.72
C TYR A 108 21.32 3.21 -6.53
N ASP A 109 21.22 2.81 -7.80
CA ASP A 109 22.38 2.70 -8.68
C ASP A 109 23.06 4.06 -8.91
N GLN A 110 22.28 5.13 -9.11
CA GLN A 110 22.81 6.49 -9.22
C GLN A 110 23.58 6.90 -7.95
N SER A 111 22.99 6.67 -6.78
CA SER A 111 23.60 6.97 -5.49
C SER A 111 24.88 6.15 -5.25
N ARG A 112 24.88 4.87 -5.63
CA ARG A 112 26.06 3.99 -5.54
C ARG A 112 27.20 4.55 -6.39
N VAL A 113 26.94 4.88 -7.65
CA VAL A 113 27.95 5.46 -8.57
C VAL A 113 28.46 6.80 -8.06
N GLU A 114 27.58 7.65 -7.52
CA GLU A 114 27.98 8.94 -6.93
C GLU A 114 28.94 8.75 -5.74
N MET A 115 28.65 7.80 -4.85
CA MET A 115 29.53 7.47 -3.73
C MET A 115 30.88 6.94 -4.21
N ASP A 116 30.90 6.04 -5.18
CA ASP A 116 32.14 5.49 -5.74
C ASP A 116 33.01 6.60 -6.37
N ASN A 117 32.38 7.50 -7.14
CA ASN A 117 33.05 8.67 -7.69
C ASN A 117 33.62 9.58 -6.58
N ARG A 118 32.87 9.77 -5.49
CA ARG A 118 33.33 10.57 -4.36
C ARG A 118 34.52 9.93 -3.65
N VAL A 119 34.52 8.60 -3.50
CA VAL A 119 35.65 7.85 -2.93
C VAL A 119 36.90 8.04 -3.79
N VAL A 120 36.77 7.91 -5.11
CA VAL A 120 37.89 8.12 -6.05
C VAL A 120 38.45 9.54 -5.95
N GLN A 121 37.58 10.56 -5.91
CA GLN A 121 38.00 11.96 -5.74
C GLN A 121 38.73 12.20 -4.41
N LEU A 122 38.23 11.64 -3.32
CA LEU A 122 38.87 11.78 -2.01
C LEU A 122 40.23 11.07 -1.99
N GLN A 123 40.34 9.92 -2.64
CA GLN A 123 41.59 9.20 -2.76
C GLN A 123 42.64 9.98 -3.57
N SER A 124 42.26 10.60 -4.69
CA SER A 124 43.18 11.42 -5.49
C SER A 124 43.70 12.62 -4.70
N LEU A 125 42.80 13.34 -4.01
CA LEU A 125 43.15 14.47 -3.14
C LEU A 125 44.07 14.05 -1.98
N GLU A 126 43.82 12.89 -1.37
CA GLU A 126 44.69 12.38 -0.29
C GLU A 126 46.09 12.03 -0.83
N ILE A 127 46.18 11.43 -2.02
CA ILE A 127 47.47 11.17 -2.68
C ILE A 127 48.21 12.47 -2.96
N GLU A 128 47.53 13.50 -3.47
CA GLU A 128 48.12 14.82 -3.70
C GLU A 128 48.60 15.48 -2.40
N ARG A 129 47.79 15.43 -1.34
CA ARG A 129 48.17 15.94 -0.01
C ARG A 129 49.42 15.24 0.52
N ARG A 130 49.50 13.91 0.39
CA ARG A 130 50.68 13.14 0.80
C ARG A 130 51.93 13.51 -0.01
N LYS A 131 51.78 13.69 -1.33
CA LYS A 131 52.88 14.15 -2.19
C LYS A 131 53.36 15.54 -1.77
N ALA A 132 52.45 16.48 -1.55
CA ALA A 132 52.77 17.84 -1.10
C ALA A 132 53.47 17.83 0.27
N ALA A 133 52.99 17.03 1.23
CA ALA A 133 53.61 16.87 2.53
C ALA A 133 55.04 16.29 2.44
N ALA A 134 55.25 15.31 1.55
CA ALA A 134 56.56 14.72 1.32
C ALA A 134 57.55 15.73 0.70
N ILE A 135 57.09 16.54 -0.26
CA ILE A 135 57.89 17.63 -0.86
C ILE A 135 58.24 18.67 0.19
N ALA A 136 57.27 19.15 0.97
CA ALA A 136 57.50 20.12 2.03
C ALA A 136 58.49 19.61 3.09
N THR A 137 58.37 18.32 3.48
CA THR A 137 59.31 17.69 4.42
C THR A 137 60.72 17.60 3.84
N LYS A 138 60.86 17.24 2.56
CA LYS A 138 62.13 17.20 1.85
C LYS A 138 62.80 18.58 1.82
N ASP A 139 62.03 19.62 1.50
CA ASP A 139 62.53 21.00 1.40
C ASP A 139 62.89 21.56 2.78
N PHE A 140 62.09 21.26 3.81
CA PHE A 140 62.41 21.59 5.20
C PHE A 140 63.72 20.91 5.64
N ASN A 141 63.87 19.62 5.38
CA ASN A 141 65.10 18.88 5.72
C ASN A 141 66.33 19.46 5.00
N ARG A 142 66.18 19.86 3.73
CA ARG A 142 67.23 20.53 2.96
C ARG A 142 67.61 21.88 3.58
N SER A 143 66.62 22.73 3.87
CA SER A 143 66.85 24.02 4.54
C SER A 143 67.50 23.85 5.91
N MET A 144 67.05 22.86 6.69
CA MET A 144 67.60 22.58 8.00
C MET A 144 69.05 22.11 7.92
N LYS A 145 69.41 21.29 6.93
CA LYS A 145 70.79 20.89 6.67
C LYS A 145 71.70 22.10 6.43
N TYR A 146 71.29 23.03 5.57
CA TYR A 146 72.04 24.25 5.31
C TYR A 146 72.19 25.13 6.56
N GLN A 147 71.11 25.30 7.34
CA GLN A 147 71.19 26.05 8.61
C GLN A 147 72.11 25.39 9.63
N ILE A 148 72.12 24.05 9.73
CA ILE A 148 73.04 23.31 10.60
C ILE A 148 74.48 23.55 10.15
N GLU A 149 74.77 23.44 8.85
CA GLU A 149 76.10 23.71 8.29
C GLU A 149 76.55 25.15 8.56
N GLU A 150 75.67 26.13 8.35
CA GLU A 150 75.96 27.54 8.63
C GLU A 150 76.23 27.77 10.13
N LYS A 151 75.44 27.17 11.02
CA LYS A 151 75.69 27.19 12.46
C LYS A 151 77.02 26.53 12.82
N ARG A 152 77.43 25.46 12.13
CA ARG A 152 78.76 24.83 12.34
C ARG A 152 79.88 25.77 11.92
N VAL A 153 79.76 26.46 10.79
CA VAL A 153 80.74 27.46 10.34
C VAL A 153 80.81 28.65 11.30
N LYS A 154 79.66 29.20 11.72
CA LYS A 154 79.58 30.28 12.71
C LYS A 154 80.14 29.87 14.06
N LYS A 155 79.83 28.66 14.56
CA LYS A 155 80.44 28.11 15.78
C LYS A 155 81.94 28.01 15.64
N LYS A 156 82.49 27.46 14.54
CA LYS A 156 83.95 27.44 14.32
C LYS A 156 84.54 28.85 14.40
N LYS A 157 83.97 29.84 13.71
CA LYS A 157 84.40 31.24 13.80
C LYS A 157 84.30 31.80 15.23
N LEU A 158 83.22 31.50 15.95
CA LEU A 158 83.02 31.93 17.32
C LEU A 158 84.02 31.27 18.28
N TYR A 159 84.32 29.97 18.14
CA TYR A 159 85.36 29.28 18.92
C TYR A 159 86.73 29.92 18.72
N LEU A 160 87.06 30.29 17.47
CA LEU A 160 88.27 31.07 17.17
C LEU A 160 88.25 32.46 17.84
N HIS A 161 87.08 33.12 17.91
CA HIS A 161 86.92 34.44 18.53
C HIS A 161 86.85 34.40 20.06
N SER A 162 86.24 33.38 20.66
CA SER A 162 86.09 33.22 22.11
C SER A 162 87.39 32.82 22.80
N ASN A 163 88.28 32.11 22.10
CA ASN A 163 89.67 31.93 22.57
C ASN A 163 90.42 33.28 22.74
N SER A 164 89.88 34.37 22.19
CA SER A 164 90.40 35.74 22.36
C SER A 164 89.66 36.55 23.44
N MET A 165 88.64 35.99 24.11
CA MET A 165 87.71 36.74 24.97
C MET A 165 87.44 36.04 26.32
N ASP A 166 88.48 35.46 26.93
CA ASP A 166 88.43 34.77 28.24
C ASP A 166 88.59 35.71 29.46
N HIS A 167 88.51 37.04 29.29
CA HIS A 167 88.87 38.00 30.34
C HIS A 167 87.73 38.52 31.24
N PHE A 168 86.50 38.00 31.16
CA PHE A 168 85.41 38.49 32.03
C PHE A 168 84.59 37.36 32.66
N LYS A 169 85.11 36.79 33.75
CA LYS A 169 84.35 35.97 34.71
C LYS A 169 84.01 36.82 35.93
N GLY A 170 82.72 36.89 36.30
CA GLY A 170 82.28 37.40 37.61
C GLY A 170 81.15 38.44 37.64
N SER A 171 80.53 38.82 36.52
CA SER A 171 79.52 39.89 36.52
C SER A 171 78.15 39.46 37.10
N PRO A 172 77.61 40.13 38.14
CA PRO A 172 76.34 39.79 38.79
C PRO A 172 75.12 39.90 37.87
N TYR A 173 75.20 40.66 36.77
CA TYR A 173 74.16 40.73 35.75
C TYR A 173 73.92 39.37 35.05
N LYS A 174 74.92 38.49 35.01
CA LYS A 174 74.82 37.16 34.36
C LYS A 174 73.82 36.24 35.08
N ALA A 175 73.74 36.31 36.41
CA ALA A 175 72.81 35.51 37.19
C ALA A 175 71.36 35.97 36.99
N PHE A 176 71.13 37.28 36.92
CA PHE A 176 69.80 37.86 36.66
C PHE A 176 69.29 37.50 35.26
N TYR A 177 70.14 37.60 34.23
CA TYR A 177 69.81 37.15 32.89
C TYR A 177 69.48 35.65 32.84
N LEU A 178 70.23 34.81 33.57
CA LEU A 178 69.96 33.36 33.62
C LEU A 178 68.60 33.05 34.28
N LEU A 179 68.28 33.75 35.38
CA LEU A 179 66.99 33.61 36.06
C LEU A 179 65.81 34.03 35.17
N MET A 180 65.95 35.16 34.45
CA MET A 180 64.96 35.60 33.47
C MET A 180 64.76 34.60 32.33
N CYS A 181 65.83 33.98 31.82
CA CYS A 181 65.74 32.92 30.81
C CYS A 181 64.98 31.70 31.35
N VAL A 182 65.29 31.25 32.58
CA VAL A 182 64.61 30.10 33.19
C VAL A 182 63.13 30.38 33.42
N LEU A 183 62.77 31.57 33.93
CA LEU A 183 61.38 31.99 34.12
C LEU A 183 60.63 32.06 32.79
N SER A 184 61.23 32.63 31.74
CA SER A 184 60.63 32.70 30.40
C SER A 184 60.34 31.31 29.82
N VAL A 185 61.26 30.35 30.00
CA VAL A 185 61.04 28.95 29.60
C VAL A 185 59.91 28.30 30.43
N HIS A 186 59.86 28.56 31.73
CA HIS A 186 58.82 28.02 32.61
C HIS A 186 57.42 28.52 32.26
N VAL A 187 57.27 29.81 31.93
CA VAL A 187 56.01 30.40 31.48
C VAL A 187 55.57 29.78 30.15
N LYS A 188 56.46 29.70 29.16
CA LYS A 188 56.17 29.07 27.87
C LYS A 188 55.78 27.60 27.99
N ARG A 189 56.41 26.88 28.93
CA ARG A 189 56.06 25.48 29.22
C ARG A 189 54.63 25.36 29.76
N LYS A 190 54.24 26.20 30.73
CA LYS A 190 52.87 26.21 31.26
C LYS A 190 51.83 26.57 30.20
N GLU A 191 52.13 27.50 29.31
CA GLU A 191 51.23 27.84 28.18
C GLU A 191 51.06 26.67 27.21
N LEU A 192 52.14 25.92 26.93
CA LEU A 192 52.08 24.74 26.07
C LEU A 192 51.28 23.60 26.73
N GLU A 193 51.48 23.36 28.02
CA GLU A 193 50.72 22.36 28.80
C GLU A 193 49.22 22.68 28.76
N LYS A 194 48.81 23.94 28.97
CA LYS A 194 47.41 24.37 28.84
C LYS A 194 46.83 24.13 27.45
N LYS A 195 47.57 24.46 26.39
CA LYS A 195 47.12 24.20 25.01
C LYS A 195 46.93 22.71 24.74
N GLN A 196 47.82 21.86 25.25
CA GLN A 196 47.68 20.40 25.09
C GLN A 196 46.45 19.85 25.83
N GLU A 197 46.16 20.37 27.03
CA GLU A 197 44.94 20.02 27.78
C GLU A 197 43.68 20.46 27.02
N GLU A 198 43.63 21.69 26.52
CA GLU A 198 42.51 22.20 25.72
C GLU A 198 42.26 21.35 24.47
N GLU A 199 43.31 21.04 23.70
CA GLU A 199 43.21 20.16 22.54
C GLU A 199 42.75 18.75 22.92
N TRP A 200 43.19 18.23 24.06
CA TRP A 200 42.75 16.93 24.56
C TRP A 200 41.25 16.95 24.89
N HIS A 201 40.78 17.99 25.58
CA HIS A 201 39.36 18.17 25.87
C HIS A 201 38.53 18.30 24.59
N ASP A 202 39.01 19.05 23.60
CA ASP A 202 38.36 19.17 22.29
C ASP A 202 38.24 17.83 21.58
N ARG A 203 39.32 17.05 21.55
CA ARG A 203 39.30 15.70 20.96
C ARG A 203 38.30 14.79 21.64
N VAL A 204 38.24 14.79 22.97
CA VAL A 204 37.31 13.96 23.75
C VAL A 204 35.86 14.38 23.47
N ARG A 205 35.55 15.68 23.49
CA ARG A 205 34.21 16.20 23.17
C ARG A 205 33.77 15.80 21.76
N LEU A 206 34.66 15.97 20.79
CA LEU A 206 34.36 15.70 19.39
C LEU A 206 34.18 14.21 19.14
N ASN A 207 34.99 13.35 19.75
CA ASN A 207 34.83 11.89 19.67
C ASN A 207 33.56 11.41 20.36
N SER A 208 33.21 11.97 21.52
CA SER A 208 31.94 11.68 22.21
C SER A 208 30.72 12.09 21.37
N ALA A 209 30.74 13.29 20.79
CA ALA A 209 29.65 13.73 19.90
C ALA A 209 29.51 12.80 18.67
N ARG A 210 30.64 12.37 18.09
CA ARG A 210 30.66 11.42 16.96
C ARG A 210 30.06 10.06 17.34
N THR A 211 30.43 9.50 18.49
CA THR A 211 29.89 8.20 18.93
C THR A 211 28.40 8.28 19.21
N THR A 212 27.92 9.34 19.87
CA THR A 212 26.49 9.57 20.10
C THR A 212 25.70 9.64 18.78
N LEU A 213 26.18 10.40 17.80
CA LEU A 213 25.52 10.50 16.49
C LEU A 213 25.49 9.17 15.72
N LEU A 214 26.54 8.35 15.83
CA LEU A 214 26.57 7.03 15.21
C LEU A 214 25.53 6.09 15.82
N ILE A 215 25.42 6.08 17.15
CA ILE A 215 24.43 5.28 17.87
C ILE A 215 23.01 5.74 17.51
N GLU A 216 22.76 7.04 17.49
CA GLU A 216 21.46 7.60 17.11
C GLU A 216 21.05 7.22 15.69
N ARG A 217 21.98 7.30 14.72
CA ARG A 217 21.74 6.87 13.34
C ARG A 217 21.46 5.36 13.25
N GLN A 218 22.17 4.55 14.02
CA GLN A 218 21.93 3.11 14.07
C GLN A 218 20.53 2.82 14.63
N GLN A 219 20.16 3.47 15.73
CA GLN A 219 18.82 3.36 16.31
C GLN A 219 17.73 3.78 15.32
N ALA A 220 17.94 4.87 14.60
CA ALA A 220 16.99 5.35 13.58
C ALA A 220 16.81 4.32 12.45
N ARG A 221 17.89 3.65 12.01
CA ARG A 221 17.79 2.58 11.00
C ARG A 221 17.00 1.38 11.53
N MET A 222 17.28 0.92 12.75
CA MET A 222 16.53 -0.18 13.38
C MET A 222 15.05 0.18 13.54
N ASN A 223 14.73 1.39 14.00
CA ASN A 223 13.36 1.86 14.13
C ASN A 223 12.62 1.92 12.78
N ARG A 224 13.31 2.35 11.70
CA ARG A 224 12.73 2.32 10.35
C ARG A 224 12.46 0.91 9.85
N GLN A 225 13.31 -0.05 10.20
CA GLN A 225 13.07 -1.46 9.86
C GLN A 225 11.85 -1.99 10.62
N LEU A 226 11.80 -1.78 11.94
CA LEU A 226 10.68 -2.21 12.77
C LEU A 226 9.34 -1.66 12.28
N ARG A 227 9.31 -0.39 11.85
CA ARG A 227 8.11 0.23 11.25
C ARG A 227 7.71 -0.44 9.94
N ARG A 228 8.66 -0.69 9.03
CA ARG A 228 8.40 -1.38 7.77
C ARG A 228 7.86 -2.80 8.01
N ASP A 229 8.43 -3.53 8.96
CA ASP A 229 7.99 -4.89 9.31
C ASP A 229 6.57 -4.87 9.91
N LEU A 230 6.29 -3.89 10.77
CA LEU A 230 4.96 -3.69 11.36
C LEU A 230 3.91 -3.32 10.29
N ASP A 231 4.25 -2.40 9.39
CA ASP A 231 3.37 -1.97 8.31
C ASP A 231 3.09 -3.13 7.33
N SER A 232 4.11 -3.94 7.02
CA SER A 232 3.94 -5.17 6.24
C SER A 232 3.01 -6.17 6.94
N ALA A 233 3.20 -6.41 8.24
CA ALA A 233 2.36 -7.33 8.99
C ALA A 233 0.91 -6.83 9.07
N ASN A 234 0.70 -5.53 9.24
CA ASN A 234 -0.61 -4.91 9.24
C ASN A 234 -1.28 -5.00 7.87
N ALA A 235 -0.55 -4.78 6.77
CA ALA A 235 -1.06 -4.97 5.42
C ALA A 235 -1.52 -6.42 5.19
N HIS A 236 -0.73 -7.41 5.63
CA HIS A 236 -1.11 -8.83 5.55
C HIS A 236 -2.39 -9.13 6.34
N LYS A 237 -2.50 -8.60 7.57
CA LYS A 237 -3.72 -8.73 8.39
C LYS A 237 -4.93 -8.12 7.70
N ILE A 238 -4.79 -6.94 7.09
CA ILE A 238 -5.89 -6.26 6.37
C ILE A 238 -6.35 -7.11 5.19
N VAL A 239 -5.42 -7.64 4.38
CA VAL A 239 -5.74 -8.51 3.25
C VAL A 239 -6.46 -9.77 3.73
N PHE A 240 -5.97 -10.40 4.81
CA PHE A 240 -6.59 -11.58 5.39
C PHE A 240 -8.02 -11.30 5.88
N ILE A 241 -8.23 -10.20 6.61
CA ILE A 241 -9.57 -9.79 7.08
C ILE A 241 -10.50 -9.57 5.89
N LYS A 242 -10.08 -8.80 4.88
CA LYS A 242 -10.90 -8.56 3.67
C LYS A 242 -11.28 -9.86 2.97
N PHE A 243 -10.32 -10.77 2.79
CA PHE A 243 -10.59 -12.08 2.19
C PHE A 243 -11.60 -12.88 3.01
N ASN A 244 -11.43 -12.92 4.33
CA ASN A 244 -12.33 -13.64 5.23
C ASN A 244 -13.75 -13.03 5.24
N THR A 245 -13.87 -11.71 5.24
CA THR A 245 -15.18 -11.03 5.16
C THR A 245 -15.89 -11.33 3.85
N VAL A 246 -15.18 -11.29 2.71
CA VAL A 246 -15.75 -11.64 1.40
C VAL A 246 -16.19 -13.11 1.39
N TYR A 247 -15.39 -14.01 1.96
CA TYR A 247 -15.71 -15.43 2.05
C TYR A 247 -16.95 -15.69 2.92
N ILE A 248 -17.03 -15.04 4.08
CA ILE A 248 -18.18 -15.14 5.00
C ILE A 248 -19.44 -14.58 4.34
N VAL A 249 -19.37 -13.41 3.70
CA VAL A 249 -20.50 -12.79 3.00
C VAL A 249 -20.97 -13.67 1.84
N SER A 250 -20.04 -14.26 1.07
CA SER A 250 -20.35 -15.21 0.02
C SER A 250 -21.03 -16.47 0.55
N LEU A 251 -20.55 -17.03 1.68
CA LEU A 251 -21.15 -18.19 2.32
C LEU A 251 -22.59 -17.89 2.81
N PHE A 252 -22.79 -16.71 3.40
CA PHE A 252 -24.10 -16.25 3.86
C PHE A 252 -25.08 -16.10 2.69
N LEU A 253 -24.65 -15.48 1.58
CA LEU A 253 -25.46 -15.33 0.37
C LEU A 253 -25.84 -16.70 -0.23
N THR A 254 -24.94 -17.68 -0.20
CA THR A 254 -25.26 -19.05 -0.69
C THR A 254 -26.19 -19.83 0.23
N MET A 255 -26.17 -19.59 1.55
CA MET A 255 -27.03 -20.27 2.51
C MET A 255 -28.47 -19.72 2.54
N PHE A 256 -28.67 -18.44 2.21
CA PHE A 256 -29.99 -17.78 2.19
C PHE A 256 -30.66 -17.83 0.79
N HIS A 257 -30.07 -18.53 -0.18
CA HIS A 257 -30.63 -18.75 -1.51
C HIS A 257 -31.34 -20.11 -1.67
N PHE A 258 -31.77 -20.71 -0.56
CA PHE A 258 -32.69 -21.85 -0.54
C PHE A 258 -34.05 -21.45 0.04
#